data_AF-A0A542AK90-F1
#
_entry.id   AF-A0A542AK90-F1
#
_cell.length_a   1.000
_cell.length_b   1.000
_cell.length_c   1.000
_cell.angle_alpha   90.00
_cell.angle_beta   90.00
_cell.angle_gamma   90.00
#
_symmetry.space_group_name_H-M   'P 1'
#
loop_
_entity.id
_entity.type
_entity.pdbx_description
1 polymer ?
#
loop_
_entity_poly.entity_id
_entity_poly.type
_entity_poly.pdbx_seq_one_letter_code
_entity_poly.pdbx_strand_id
1 'polypeptide(L)' 'MLYKIRSRGNYAHLWNFEQFRQEVDGEVADYELNGNVIQSITYRVQTAIPQHKLDEYLFIGEPIEE' A
#
# COMPACT_ATOMS: atom_id res chain seq x y z
N MET A 1 -10.41 7.22 4.09
CA MET A 1 -10.64 6.18 3.06
C MET A 1 -9.65 5.06 3.29
N LEU A 2 -10.03 3.81 3.02
CA LEU A 2 -9.13 2.66 3.14
C LEU A 2 -8.67 2.21 1.75
N TYR A 3 -7.37 1.92 1.62
CA TYR A 3 -6.78 1.35 0.41
C TYR A 3 -5.97 0.13 0.78
N LYS A 4 -6.27 -1.02 0.16
CA LYS A 4 -5.45 -2.21 0.21
C LYS A 4 -4.35 -2.12 -0.83
N ILE A 5 -3.09 -2.07 -0.38
CA ILE A 5 -1.92 -1.94 -1.23
C ILE A 5 -1.16 -3.25 -1.29
N ARG A 6 -0.89 -3.72 -2.51
CA ARG A 6 -0.06 -4.91 -2.77
C ARG A 6 0.95 -4.64 -3.87
N SER A 7 2.07 -5.37 -3.84
CA SER A 7 3.10 -5.28 -4.87
C SER A 7 2.66 -5.93 -6.19
N ARG A 8 2.98 -5.29 -7.33
CA ARG A 8 2.94 -5.90 -8.67
C ARG A 8 4.15 -6.84 -8.80
N GLY A 9 4.06 -8.01 -8.17
CA GLY A 9 5.09 -9.06 -8.20
C GLY A 9 6.02 -9.05 -6.97
N ASN A 10 7.19 -9.68 -7.08
CA ASN A 10 8.11 -9.89 -5.96
C ASN A 10 9.10 -8.72 -5.73
N TYR A 11 8.84 -7.53 -6.28
CA TYR A 11 9.81 -6.43 -6.34
C TYR A 11 9.67 -5.38 -5.22
N ALA A 12 8.69 -5.52 -4.34
CA ALA A 12 8.52 -4.59 -3.23
C ALA A 12 9.32 -5.02 -2.01
N HIS A 13 10.26 -4.17 -1.60
CA HIS A 13 10.92 -4.29 -0.32
C HIS A 13 10.14 -3.52 0.75
N LEU A 14 10.40 -3.84 2.03
CA LEU A 14 9.80 -3.14 3.17
C LEU A 14 9.99 -1.62 3.12
N TRP A 15 11.15 -1.15 2.63
CA TRP A 15 11.43 0.27 2.50
C TRP A 15 10.54 0.98 1.47
N ASN A 16 10.09 0.28 0.42
CA ASN A 16 9.15 0.83 -0.56
C ASN A 16 7.78 1.11 0.08
N PHE A 17 7.30 0.20 0.94
CA PHE A 17 6.04 0.39 1.65
C PHE A 17 6.11 1.56 2.64
N GLU A 18 7.20 1.69 3.39
CA GLU A 18 7.40 2.81 4.32
C GLU A 18 7.49 4.17 3.61
N GLN A 19 8.25 4.27 2.51
CA GLN A 19 8.33 5.51 1.73
C GLN A 19 6.97 5.86 1.12
N PHE A 20 6.30 4.89 0.52
CA PHE A 20 4.96 5.09 -0.03
C PHE A 20 3.99 5.60 1.04
N ARG A 21 3.99 4.98 2.23
CA ARG A 21 3.16 5.39 3.37
C ARG A 21 3.39 6.86 3.74
N GLN A 22 4.64 7.30 3.79
CA GLN A 22 4.97 8.70 4.10
C GLN A 22 4.49 9.66 3.01
N GLU A 23 4.62 9.30 1.73
CA GLU A 23 4.21 10.15 0.62
C GLU A 23 2.70 10.32 0.49
N VAL A 24 1.93 9.27 0.81
CA VAL A 24 0.46 9.31 0.77
C VAL A 24 -0.18 9.75 2.08
N ASP A 25 0.62 10.14 3.08
CA ASP A 25 0.18 10.43 4.45
C ASP A 25 -0.71 9.31 5.02
N GLY A 26 -0.26 8.07 4.83
CA GLY A 26 -0.98 6.86 5.19
C GLY A 26 -0.73 6.41 6.64
N GLU A 27 -1.81 6.03 7.31
CA GLU A 27 -1.77 5.28 8.57
C GLU A 27 -1.98 3.79 8.29
N VAL A 28 -1.16 2.90 8.87
CA VAL A 28 -1.37 1.45 8.73
C VAL A 28 -2.60 1.06 9.54
N ALA A 29 -3.64 0.59 8.85
CA ALA A 29 -4.86 0.09 9.47
C ALA A 29 -4.83 -1.43 9.66
N ASP A 30 -4.26 -2.16 8.69
CA ASP A 30 -4.14 -3.62 8.71
C ASP A 30 -3.01 -4.09 7.78
N TYR A 31 -2.59 -5.35 7.90
CA TYR A 31 -1.64 -5.96 6.98
C TYR A 31 -1.83 -7.48 6.90
N GLU A 32 -1.57 -8.04 5.72
CA GLU A 32 -1.61 -9.48 5.48
C GLU A 32 -0.20 -10.01 5.24
N LEU A 33 0.11 -11.13 5.88
CA LEU A 33 1.39 -11.83 5.73
C LEU A 33 1.18 -13.21 5.10
N ASN A 34 2.12 -13.62 4.27
CA ASN A 34 2.32 -15.01 3.86
C ASN A 34 3.63 -15.53 4.48
N GLY A 35 3.52 -16.14 5.67
CA GLY A 35 4.68 -16.44 6.51
C GLY A 35 5.32 -15.15 7.02
N ASN A 36 6.57 -14.91 6.64
CA ASN A 36 7.33 -13.71 7.02
C ASN A 36 7.36 -12.63 5.92
N VAL A 37 6.59 -12.81 4.85
CA VAL A 37 6.54 -11.88 3.71
C VAL A 37 5.24 -11.09 3.77
N ILE A 38 5.34 -9.76 3.65
CA ILE A 38 4.17 -8.89 3.52
C ILE A 38 3.51 -9.15 2.17
N GLN A 39 2.23 -9.54 2.20
CA GLN A 39 1.42 -9.75 1.02
C GLN A 39 0.66 -8.48 0.63
N SER A 40 0.10 -7.78 1.63
CA SER A 40 -0.58 -6.50 1.44
C SER A 40 -0.54 -5.66 2.72
N ILE A 41 -0.68 -4.34 2.57
CA ILE A 41 -0.88 -3.39 3.67
C ILE A 41 -2.10 -2.55 3.36
N THR A 42 -3.02 -2.46 4.32
CA THR A 42 -4.16 -1.57 4.24
C THR A 42 -3.79 -0.24 4.89
N TYR A 43 -3.83 0.83 4.10
CA TYR A 43 -3.62 2.19 4.60
C TYR A 43 -4.95 2.93 4.74
N ARG A 44 -5.08 3.66 5.85
CA ARG A 44 -6.04 4.74 5.99
C ARG A 44 -5.40 6.03 5.48
N VAL A 45 -6.01 6.64 4.48
CA VAL A 45 -5.58 7.89 3.86
C VAL A 45 -6.71 8.92 3.89
N GLN A 46 -6.34 10.20 3.97
CA GLN A 46 -7.29 11.31 3.96
C GLN A 46 -7.80 11.62 2.55
N THR A 47 -6.96 11.40 1.53
CA THR A 47 -7.23 11.67 0.12
C THR A 47 -7.09 10.40 -0.72
N ALA A 48 -7.73 10.37 -1.89
CA ALA A 48 -7.60 9.25 -2.82
C ALA A 48 -6.16 9.14 -3.33
N ILE A 49 -5.61 7.92 -3.33
CA ILE A 49 -4.24 7.67 -3.81
C ILE A 49 -4.24 7.79 -5.34
N PRO A 50 -3.44 8.69 -5.92
CA PRO A 50 -3.41 8.85 -7.36
C PRO A 50 -2.69 7.68 -8.04
N GLN A 51 -3.17 7.27 -9.22
CA GLN A 51 -2.66 6.09 -9.93
C GLN A 51 -1.15 6.16 -10.22
N HIS A 52 -0.62 7.34 -10.54
CA HIS A 52 0.82 7.50 -10.82
C HIS A 52 1.70 7.16 -9.61
N LYS A 53 1.24 7.42 -8.37
CA LYS A 53 1.97 7.04 -7.16
C LYS A 53 2.03 5.52 -7.00
N LEU A 54 0.95 4.82 -7.34
CA LEU A 54 0.94 3.37 -7.35
C LEU A 54 1.92 2.83 -8.40
N ASP A 55 1.96 3.42 -9.59
CA ASP A 55 2.84 2.97 -10.66
C ASP A 55 4.33 3.23 -10.38
N GLU A 56 4.69 4.36 -9.74
CA GLU A 56 6.06 4.67 -9.29
C GLU A 56 6.66 3.56 -8.39
N TYR A 57 5.82 3.01 -7.52
CA TYR A 57 6.19 1.98 -6.54
C TYR A 57 5.88 0.56 -7.03
N LEU A 58 5.38 0.40 -8.26
CA LEU A 58 4.89 -0.87 -8.80
C LEU A 58 3.85 -1.52 -7.88
N PHE A 59 2.92 -0.73 -7.35
CA PHE A 59 1.84 -1.17 -6.47
C PHE A 59 0.49 -1.28 -7.20
N ILE A 60 -0.40 -2.08 -6.62
CA ILE A 60 -1.82 -2.12 -6.91
C ILE A 60 -2.51 -1.61 -5.65
N GLY A 61 -3.35 -0.58 -5.82
CA GLY A 61 -4.18 -0.04 -4.76
C GLY A 61 -5.64 -0.31 -5.05
N GLU A 62 -6.32 -0.99 -4.14
CA GLU A 62 -7.74 -1.30 -4.23
C GLU A 62 -8.47 -0.54 -3.11
N PRO A 63 -9.36 0.42 -3.43
CA PRO A 63 -10.15 1.08 -2.40
C PRO A 63 -11.08 0.06 -1.72
N ILE A 64 -11.17 0.12 -0.39
CA ILE A 64 -12.09 -0.69 0.39
C ILE A 64 -13.29 0.19 0.73
N GLU A 65 -14.47 -0.22 0.27
CA GLU A 65 -15.74 0.36 0.71
C GLU A 65 -16.02 -0.15 2.13
N GLU A 66 -16.19 0.76 3.08
CA GLU A 66 -16.65 0.46 4.46
C GLU A 66 -18.15 0.19 4.50
#